data_AF-A0AAU7CTD8-F1
#
_entry.id   AF-A0AAU7CTD8-F1
#
_cell.length_a   1.000
_cell.length_b   1.000
_cell.length_c   1.000
_cell.angle_alpha   90.00
_cell.angle_beta   90.00
_cell.angle_gamma   90.00
#
_symmetry.space_group_name_H-M   'P 1'
#
loop_
_entity.id
_entity.type
_entity.pdbx_description
1 polymer ?
#
loop_
_entity_poly.entity_id
_entity_poly.type
_entity_poly.pdbx_seq_one_letter_code
_entity_poly.pdbx_strand_id
1 'polypeptide(L)'
;MHRGRLAVECQPGDAGVTVPANGAFILGPAQSIATITDGSSSTVAASEQLIGSAAGGASTQNGASPRPPDVRRAAAIGSTPLSDSGCANPTGWRLDKGFGWYDGDYRTTLYNHYLTPNSKLYDCWQTSPPHNPAWKGARSNHSGGVNTLFCDGHVQFTKDSINLATWRGLSSRNGGEVVSADAF
;
A
#
# COMPACT_ATOMS: atom_id res chain seq x y z
N MET A 1 7.65 -33.51 -8.07
CA MET A 1 6.86 -32.63 -8.96
C MET A 1 6.75 -31.24 -8.32
N HIS A 2 7.68 -30.34 -8.67
CA HIS A 2 7.66 -28.94 -8.25
C HIS A 2 6.61 -28.18 -9.08
N ARG A 3 5.50 -27.75 -8.47
CA ARG A 3 4.67 -26.70 -9.05
C ARG A 3 5.31 -25.37 -8.69
N GLY A 4 5.90 -24.71 -9.68
CA GLY A 4 6.33 -23.32 -9.56
C GLY A 4 5.13 -22.44 -9.22
N ARG A 5 5.15 -21.84 -8.02
CA ARG A 5 4.35 -20.66 -7.68
C ARG A 5 4.97 -19.47 -8.41
N LEU A 6 4.68 -19.34 -9.70
CA LEU A 6 4.86 -18.08 -10.41
C LEU A 6 3.67 -17.20 -10.05
N ALA A 7 3.96 -15.97 -9.63
CA ALA A 7 3.08 -14.92 -9.13
C ALA A 7 2.55 -15.15 -7.70
N VAL A 8 3.29 -14.63 -6.72
CA VAL A 8 2.68 -14.08 -5.52
C VAL A 8 1.79 -12.94 -5.99
N GLU A 9 0.51 -13.25 -6.13
CA GLU A 9 -0.53 -12.25 -6.31
C GLU A 9 -0.50 -11.40 -5.04
N CYS A 10 0.15 -10.24 -5.10
CA CYS A 10 0.01 -9.19 -4.10
C CYS A 10 -1.47 -8.83 -4.08
N GLN A 11 -2.24 -9.57 -3.29
CA GLN A 11 -3.69 -9.52 -3.33
C GLN A 11 -4.12 -8.13 -2.86
N PRO A 12 -5.03 -7.49 -3.60
CA PRO A 12 -5.09 -6.06 -3.66
C PRO A 12 -5.85 -5.55 -2.43
N GLY A 13 -5.13 -5.21 -1.38
CA GLY A 13 -5.60 -4.16 -0.49
C GLY A 13 -6.67 -4.51 0.53
N ASP A 14 -7.05 -5.77 0.75
CA ASP A 14 -8.10 -6.09 1.74
C ASP A 14 -7.57 -6.40 3.15
N ALA A 15 -6.25 -6.26 3.37
CA ALA A 15 -5.61 -6.44 4.67
C ALA A 15 -5.88 -7.78 5.41
N GLY A 16 -6.45 -8.78 4.74
CA GLY A 16 -6.75 -10.09 5.34
C GLY A 16 -8.24 -10.39 5.55
N VAL A 17 -9.14 -9.46 5.19
CA VAL A 17 -10.58 -9.59 5.52
C VAL A 17 -11.27 -10.68 4.69
N THR A 18 -11.13 -10.67 3.36
CA THR A 18 -11.73 -11.69 2.48
C THR A 18 -10.73 -12.62 1.81
N VAL A 19 -9.45 -12.21 1.74
CA VAL A 19 -8.35 -12.98 1.15
C VAL A 19 -7.16 -12.98 2.12
N PRO A 20 -6.44 -14.11 2.33
CA PRO A 20 -5.30 -14.14 3.24
C PRO A 20 -4.26 -13.08 2.89
N ALA A 21 -4.04 -12.12 3.80
CA ALA A 21 -2.96 -11.16 3.67
C ALA A 21 -1.65 -11.77 4.18
N ASN A 22 -0.57 -11.48 3.48
CA ASN A 22 0.77 -12.03 3.72
C ASN A 22 1.79 -10.98 4.15
N GLY A 23 1.39 -9.75 4.48
CA GLY A 23 2.30 -8.72 5.01
C GLY A 23 2.57 -8.83 6.52
N ALA A 24 3.51 -8.05 7.06
CA ALA A 24 3.81 -8.09 8.49
C ALA A 24 2.63 -7.64 9.39
N PHE A 25 1.84 -6.68 8.90
CA PHE A 25 0.63 -6.17 9.58
C PHE A 25 -0.62 -6.55 8.78
N ILE A 26 -1.54 -7.25 9.43
CA ILE A 26 -2.80 -7.71 8.83
C ILE A 26 -3.97 -7.47 9.79
N LEU A 27 -5.16 -7.25 9.24
CA LEU A 27 -6.42 -7.35 9.96
C LEU A 27 -6.74 -8.84 10.15
N GLY A 28 -6.14 -9.43 11.17
CA GLY A 28 -6.19 -10.86 11.43
C GLY A 28 -5.44 -11.22 12.72
N PRO A 29 -5.00 -12.48 12.87
CA PRO A 29 -4.25 -12.88 14.05
C PRO A 29 -2.95 -12.09 14.18
N ALA A 30 -2.54 -11.82 15.42
CA ALA A 30 -1.26 -11.21 15.70
C ALA A 30 -0.13 -12.03 15.08
N GLN A 31 0.84 -11.35 14.48
CA GLN A 31 2.01 -11.98 13.85
C GLN A 31 3.18 -11.99 14.82
N SER A 32 3.87 -13.12 14.89
CA SER A 32 5.16 -13.22 15.55
C SER A 32 6.27 -13.00 14.52
N ILE A 33 7.42 -12.50 14.94
CA ILE A 33 8.61 -12.42 14.06
C ILE A 33 8.96 -13.80 13.47
N ALA A 34 8.62 -14.89 14.16
CA ALA A 34 8.81 -16.26 13.68
C ALA A 34 7.98 -16.60 12.43
N THR A 35 6.92 -15.85 12.13
CA THR A 35 6.11 -16.06 10.91
C THR A 35 6.67 -15.31 9.69
N ILE A 36 7.74 -14.53 9.87
CA ILE A 36 8.45 -13.80 8.81
C ILE A 36 9.58 -14.67 8.26
N THR A 37 9.20 -15.70 7.51
CA THR A 37 10.12 -16.69 6.97
C THR A 37 10.92 -16.21 5.77
N ASP A 38 10.50 -15.12 5.10
CA ASP A 38 11.26 -14.49 4.02
C ASP A 38 12.45 -13.66 4.55
N GLY A 39 12.53 -13.47 5.88
CA GLY A 39 13.61 -12.77 6.57
C GLY A 39 13.19 -11.39 7.06
N SER A 40 13.39 -11.11 8.35
CA SER A 40 13.01 -9.83 8.96
C SER A 40 13.76 -8.62 8.39
N SER A 41 14.96 -8.83 7.84
CA SER A 41 15.75 -7.82 7.13
C SER A 41 15.31 -7.58 5.69
N SER A 42 14.39 -8.39 5.16
CA SER A 42 13.90 -8.32 3.78
C SER A 42 12.37 -8.13 3.71
N THR A 43 11.72 -7.89 4.85
CA THR A 43 10.29 -7.59 4.93
C THR A 43 10.11 -6.18 5.50
N VAL A 44 9.42 -5.32 4.75
CA VAL A 44 9.10 -3.95 5.18
C VAL A 44 7.92 -3.98 6.15
N ALA A 45 8.12 -3.32 7.28
CA ALA A 45 7.15 -3.14 8.34
C ALA A 45 6.31 -1.86 8.14
N ALA A 46 6.98 -0.74 7.83
CA ALA A 46 6.33 0.56 7.70
C ALA A 46 7.03 1.44 6.67
N SER A 47 6.29 2.40 6.13
CA SER A 47 6.84 3.44 5.25
C SER A 47 6.01 4.71 5.39
N GLU A 48 6.30 5.68 4.54
CA GLU A 48 5.80 7.04 4.62
C GLU A 48 4.47 7.20 3.89
N GLN A 49 3.67 8.15 4.37
CA GLN A 49 2.50 8.63 3.65
C GLN A 49 2.44 10.15 3.69
N LEU A 50 1.89 10.73 2.62
CA LEU A 50 1.48 12.13 2.63
C LEU A 50 0.07 12.27 3.18
N ILE A 51 -0.14 13.29 4.00
CA ILE A 51 -1.47 13.66 4.50
C ILE A 51 -2.29 14.26 3.34
N GLY A 52 -3.56 13.85 3.29
CA GLY A 52 -4.52 14.28 2.31
C GLY A 52 -4.85 15.76 2.37
N SER A 53 -5.43 16.27 1.30
CA SER A 53 -5.68 17.70 1.12
C SER A 53 -6.96 18.21 1.80
N ALA A 54 -7.66 17.39 2.59
CA ALA A 54 -8.92 17.80 3.22
C ALA A 54 -8.77 19.08 4.05
N ALA A 55 -7.69 19.26 4.81
CA ALA A 55 -7.33 20.51 5.50
C ALA A 55 -8.51 21.21 6.25
N GLY A 56 -9.44 20.44 6.84
CA GLY A 56 -10.64 20.96 7.50
C GLY A 56 -11.84 21.22 6.58
N GLY A 57 -11.65 21.12 5.27
CA GLY A 57 -12.71 21.05 4.25
C GLY A 57 -13.24 19.63 4.03
N ALA A 58 -13.91 19.42 2.90
CA ALA A 58 -14.56 18.15 2.59
C ALA A 58 -13.55 17.00 2.46
N SER A 59 -13.83 15.88 3.13
CA SER A 59 -13.05 14.64 3.05
C SER A 59 -13.21 13.90 1.72
N THR A 60 -14.28 14.22 0.97
CA THR A 60 -14.70 13.52 -0.23
C THR A 60 -15.13 14.53 -1.28
N GLN A 61 -14.73 14.28 -2.53
CA GLN A 61 -15.24 14.97 -3.71
C GLN A 61 -16.08 14.00 -4.53
N ASN A 62 -17.35 14.32 -4.77
CA ASN A 62 -18.20 13.53 -5.65
C ASN A 62 -17.92 13.89 -7.12
N GLY A 63 -17.92 12.88 -7.99
CA GLY A 63 -17.62 13.03 -9.41
C GLY A 63 -16.12 12.99 -9.73
N ALA A 64 -15.79 12.44 -10.88
CA ALA A 64 -14.41 12.26 -11.35
C ALA A 64 -13.66 13.57 -11.63
N SER A 65 -14.38 14.69 -11.79
CA SER A 65 -13.86 15.98 -12.21
C SER A 65 -14.28 17.10 -11.24
N PRO A 66 -13.38 18.04 -10.91
CA PRO A 66 -11.98 18.11 -11.34
C PRO A 66 -11.11 17.02 -10.68
N ARG A 67 -9.99 16.65 -11.30
CA ARG A 67 -9.06 15.70 -10.68
C ARG A 67 -8.24 16.40 -9.58
N PRO A 68 -7.94 15.74 -8.45
CA PRO A 68 -7.07 16.29 -7.43
C PRO A 68 -5.69 16.60 -8.02
N PRO A 69 -5.11 17.77 -7.71
CA PRO A 69 -3.87 18.24 -8.32
C PRO A 69 -2.64 17.43 -7.86
N ASP A 70 -2.63 16.94 -6.61
CA ASP A 70 -1.58 16.05 -6.12
C ASP A 70 -2.11 14.62 -5.98
N VAL A 71 -1.74 13.78 -6.95
CA VAL A 71 -2.11 12.36 -6.98
C VAL A 71 -1.66 11.59 -5.75
N ARG A 72 -0.61 12.08 -5.08
CA ARG A 72 -0.02 11.43 -3.90
C ARG A 72 -0.77 11.77 -2.62
N ARG A 73 -1.74 12.68 -2.64
CA ARG A 73 -2.51 13.10 -1.46
C ARG A 73 -3.99 12.73 -1.56
N ALA A 74 -4.43 12.19 -2.69
CA ALA A 74 -5.80 11.76 -2.90
C ALA A 74 -5.87 10.27 -3.22
N ALA A 75 -7.04 9.68 -2.99
CA ALA A 75 -7.38 8.35 -3.48
C ALA A 75 -8.61 8.40 -4.38
N ALA A 76 -8.57 7.70 -5.50
CA ALA A 76 -9.69 7.44 -6.38
C ALA A 76 -10.75 6.60 -5.64
N ILE A 77 -12.03 6.96 -5.79
CA ILE A 77 -13.15 6.10 -5.39
C ILE A 77 -13.43 5.15 -6.53
N GLY A 78 -12.90 3.93 -6.43
CA GLY A 78 -12.97 2.89 -7.45
C GLY A 78 -14.15 1.93 -7.27
N SER A 79 -14.08 0.83 -8.02
CA SER A 79 -15.08 -0.25 -8.01
C SER A 79 -14.94 -1.16 -6.78
N THR A 80 -15.99 -1.94 -6.50
CA THR A 80 -15.92 -3.11 -5.62
C THR A 80 -16.28 -4.34 -6.45
N PRO A 81 -15.39 -5.34 -6.62
CA PRO A 81 -14.01 -5.40 -6.13
C PRO A 81 -13.09 -4.34 -6.78
N LEU A 82 -11.94 -4.07 -6.16
CA LEU A 82 -10.94 -3.18 -6.74
C LEU A 82 -10.36 -3.75 -8.04
N SER A 83 -10.20 -2.89 -9.03
CA SER A 83 -9.65 -3.23 -10.34
C SER A 83 -8.96 -2.03 -10.95
N ASP A 84 -7.99 -2.28 -11.85
CA ASP A 84 -7.26 -1.19 -12.52
C ASP A 84 -8.21 -0.28 -13.31
N SER A 85 -9.19 -0.88 -13.98
CA SER A 85 -10.21 -0.16 -14.75
C SER A 85 -11.13 0.68 -13.86
N GLY A 86 -11.54 0.17 -12.69
CA GLY A 86 -12.33 0.92 -11.71
C GLY A 86 -11.57 2.10 -11.12
N CYS A 87 -10.29 1.91 -10.82
CA CYS A 87 -9.42 2.96 -10.30
C CYS A 87 -9.05 4.02 -11.36
N ALA A 88 -9.00 3.64 -12.63
CA ALA A 88 -8.83 4.56 -13.75
C ALA A 88 -10.09 5.39 -14.06
N ASN A 89 -11.28 4.92 -13.65
CA ASN A 89 -12.57 5.56 -13.88
C ASN A 89 -13.31 5.83 -12.55
N PRO A 90 -12.76 6.70 -11.68
CA PRO A 90 -13.33 6.89 -10.35
C PRO A 90 -14.69 7.59 -10.39
N THR A 91 -15.55 7.27 -9.43
CA THR A 91 -16.82 7.98 -9.20
C THR A 91 -16.65 9.25 -8.36
N GLY A 92 -15.47 9.43 -7.78
CA GLY A 92 -15.10 10.56 -6.94
C GLY A 92 -13.71 10.40 -6.33
N TRP A 93 -13.37 11.26 -5.39
CA TRP A 93 -12.05 11.30 -4.76
C TRP A 93 -12.15 11.39 -3.25
N ARG A 94 -11.19 10.75 -2.57
CA ARG A 94 -10.98 10.84 -1.14
C ARG A 94 -9.78 11.70 -0.87
N LEU A 95 -9.95 12.69 -0.01
CA LEU A 95 -9.01 13.75 0.29
C LEU A 95 -8.51 13.69 1.74
N ASP A 96 -8.98 12.70 2.49
CA ASP A 96 -8.82 12.53 3.93
C ASP A 96 -7.83 11.43 4.30
N LYS A 97 -6.84 11.19 3.43
CA LYS A 97 -5.77 10.25 3.70
C LYS A 97 -4.91 10.71 4.88
N GLY A 98 -4.59 9.80 5.79
CA GLY A 98 -3.77 10.10 6.96
C GLY A 98 -4.45 11.07 7.94
N PHE A 99 -5.79 11.15 7.96
CA PHE A 99 -6.50 12.08 8.86
C PHE A 99 -6.26 11.78 10.35
N GLY A 100 -5.89 10.54 10.68
CA GLY A 100 -5.64 10.08 12.05
C GLY A 100 -4.59 8.97 12.08
N TRP A 101 -3.91 8.86 13.22
CA TRP A 101 -2.86 7.86 13.48
C TRP A 101 -3.36 6.65 14.28
N TYR A 102 -4.55 6.76 14.89
CA TYR A 102 -5.04 5.82 15.88
C TYR A 102 -5.82 4.65 15.27
N ASP A 103 -6.27 4.78 14.03
CA ASP A 103 -7.02 3.75 13.34
C ASP A 103 -6.09 2.90 12.46
N GLY A 104 -6.47 1.65 12.25
CA GLY A 104 -5.70 0.62 11.55
C GLY A 104 -6.25 0.30 10.16
N ASP A 105 -6.77 1.30 9.44
CA ASP A 105 -7.33 1.13 8.08
C ASP A 105 -6.48 1.83 7.00
N TYR A 106 -6.83 1.66 5.72
CA TYR A 106 -6.10 2.33 4.62
C TYR A 106 -6.34 3.84 4.52
N ARG A 107 -7.42 4.37 5.11
CA ARG A 107 -7.62 5.82 5.21
C ARG A 107 -6.61 6.43 6.18
N THR A 108 -6.14 5.66 7.15
CA THR A 108 -5.25 6.08 8.23
C THR A 108 -3.84 5.53 8.06
N THR A 109 -3.47 4.44 8.72
CA THR A 109 -2.07 3.99 8.86
C THR A 109 -1.67 2.85 7.93
N LEU A 110 -2.62 2.04 7.43
CA LEU A 110 -2.29 0.95 6.52
C LEU A 110 -1.91 1.47 5.13
N TYR A 111 -1.02 0.74 4.47
CA TYR A 111 -0.61 0.90 3.08
C TYR A 111 -0.16 -0.46 2.53
N ASN A 112 0.10 -0.54 1.23
CA ASN A 112 0.61 -1.75 0.58
C ASN A 112 1.53 -1.42 -0.59
N HIS A 113 2.15 -2.47 -1.13
CA HIS A 113 3.18 -2.37 -2.16
C HIS A 113 2.60 -2.57 -3.57
N TYR A 114 1.28 -2.39 -3.75
CA TYR A 114 0.65 -2.50 -5.05
C TYR A 114 1.26 -1.50 -6.05
N LEU A 115 1.50 -0.26 -5.60
CA LEU A 115 2.20 0.79 -6.33
C LEU A 115 3.64 0.92 -5.83
N THR A 116 4.57 1.28 -6.73
CA THR A 116 5.93 1.69 -6.34
C THR A 116 5.91 2.96 -5.47
N PRO A 117 7.00 3.23 -4.74
CA PRO A 117 7.16 4.48 -4.01
C PRO A 117 6.90 5.71 -4.89
N ASN A 118 6.18 6.68 -4.32
CA ASN A 118 5.81 7.94 -4.98
C ASN A 118 5.17 7.80 -6.38
N SER A 119 4.53 6.66 -6.66
CA SER A 119 3.85 6.41 -7.94
C SER A 119 2.98 7.59 -8.38
N LYS A 120 3.00 7.86 -9.69
CA LYS A 120 2.19 8.91 -10.33
C LYS A 120 0.75 8.48 -10.56
N LEU A 121 0.41 7.25 -10.21
CA LEU A 121 -0.98 6.80 -10.13
C LEU A 121 -1.57 7.21 -8.78
N TYR A 122 -2.87 7.49 -8.76
CA TYR A 122 -3.62 7.74 -7.54
C TYR A 122 -3.65 6.48 -6.67
N ASP A 123 -3.73 6.66 -5.35
CA ASP A 123 -4.25 5.59 -4.49
C ASP A 123 -5.70 5.29 -4.91
N CYS A 124 -6.24 4.12 -4.56
CA CYS A 124 -7.58 3.75 -4.98
C CYS A 124 -8.29 2.92 -3.92
N TRP A 125 -9.48 3.34 -3.51
CA TRP A 125 -10.26 2.67 -2.47
C TRP A 125 -11.61 2.26 -3.00
N GLN A 126 -12.20 1.23 -2.41
CA GLN A 126 -13.58 0.90 -2.71
C GLN A 126 -14.55 2.01 -2.27
N THR A 127 -15.78 1.95 -2.78
CA THR A 127 -16.80 2.99 -2.56
C THR A 127 -17.39 2.99 -1.13
N SER A 128 -17.40 1.86 -0.42
CA SER A 128 -18.01 1.74 0.93
C SER A 128 -16.98 1.75 2.06
N PRO A 129 -17.27 2.36 3.23
CA PRO A 129 -16.57 2.06 4.48
C PRO A 129 -16.86 0.62 4.96
N PRO A 130 -15.92 -0.04 5.67
CA PRO A 130 -14.53 0.38 5.87
C PRO A 130 -13.76 0.37 4.54
N HIS A 131 -12.74 1.21 4.42
CA HIS A 131 -12.05 1.52 3.16
C HIS A 131 -11.09 0.41 2.67
N ASN A 132 -11.50 -0.85 2.86
CA ASN A 132 -10.84 -2.06 2.41
C ASN A 132 -11.80 -2.78 1.46
N PRO A 133 -11.38 -3.22 0.26
CA PRO A 133 -10.01 -3.18 -0.21
C PRO A 133 -9.54 -1.79 -0.67
N ALA A 134 -8.23 -1.54 -0.57
CA ALA A 134 -7.57 -0.29 -0.96
C ALA A 134 -6.15 -0.50 -1.52
N TRP A 135 -5.80 0.20 -2.58
CA TRP A 135 -4.41 0.41 -3.01
C TRP A 135 -3.91 1.72 -2.43
N LYS A 136 -2.92 1.65 -1.57
CA LYS A 136 -2.29 2.84 -1.00
C LYS A 136 -0.80 2.65 -1.01
N GLY A 137 -0.12 3.39 -1.88
CA GLY A 137 1.33 3.33 -2.01
C GLY A 137 2.06 4.10 -0.91
N ALA A 138 3.33 3.74 -0.70
CA ALA A 138 4.27 4.54 0.08
C ALA A 138 4.58 5.86 -0.63
N ARG A 139 4.49 6.99 0.09
CA ARG A 139 4.57 8.33 -0.51
C ARG A 139 5.24 9.31 0.45
N SER A 140 6.20 10.08 -0.06
CA SER A 140 6.95 11.10 0.67
C SER A 140 7.16 12.36 -0.17
N ASN A 141 7.74 13.40 0.44
CA ASN A 141 8.27 14.56 -0.30
C ASN A 141 9.79 14.49 -0.49
N HIS A 142 10.42 13.36 -0.18
CA HIS A 142 11.83 13.16 -0.46
C HIS A 142 12.05 13.03 -1.97
N SER A 143 13.19 13.53 -2.44
CA SER A 143 13.53 13.44 -3.85
C SER A 143 13.88 12.00 -4.21
N GLY A 144 13.03 11.36 -5.02
CA GLY A 144 13.34 10.08 -5.67
C GLY A 144 13.16 8.83 -4.81
N GLY A 145 12.45 8.90 -3.69
CA GLY A 145 12.21 7.71 -2.86
C GLY A 145 11.41 7.95 -1.59
N VAL A 146 11.33 6.90 -0.78
CA VAL A 146 10.68 6.87 0.54
C VAL A 146 11.61 6.17 1.54
N ASN A 147 11.48 6.51 2.82
CA ASN A 147 12.07 5.73 3.89
C ASN A 147 11.20 4.50 4.18
N THR A 148 11.85 3.36 4.37
CA THR A 148 11.21 2.09 4.73
C THR A 148 11.85 1.52 5.99
N LEU A 149 11.02 1.21 6.97
CA LEU A 149 11.39 0.47 8.18
C LEU A 149 11.17 -1.01 7.94
N PHE A 150 12.18 -1.84 8.20
CA PHE A 150 12.10 -3.29 8.08
C PHE A 150 11.74 -3.96 9.41
N CYS A 151 11.31 -5.22 9.35
CA CYS A 151 10.86 -5.97 10.53
C CYS A 151 11.97 -6.27 11.54
N ASP A 152 13.25 -6.18 11.17
CA ASP A 152 14.40 -6.24 12.08
C ASP A 152 14.77 -4.88 12.70
N GLY A 153 14.08 -3.80 12.31
CA GLY A 153 14.24 -2.45 12.86
C GLY A 153 15.20 -1.54 12.09
N HIS A 154 15.88 -2.02 11.04
CA HIS A 154 16.70 -1.13 10.23
C HIS A 154 15.84 -0.25 9.30
N VAL A 155 16.39 0.89 8.91
CA VAL A 155 15.75 1.82 7.97
C VAL A 155 16.61 1.94 6.72
N GLN A 156 15.96 1.93 5.57
CA GLN A 156 16.60 2.12 4.28
C GLN A 156 15.82 3.12 3.43
N PHE A 157 16.53 3.86 2.59
CA PHE A 157 15.91 4.72 1.59
C PHE A 157 15.63 3.92 0.32
N THR A 158 14.36 3.65 0.03
CA THR A 158 13.92 2.92 -1.15
C THR A 158 13.59 3.88 -2.29
N LYS A 159 14.23 3.69 -3.45
CA LYS A 159 14.07 4.58 -4.62
C LYS A 159 12.70 4.39 -5.31
N ASP A 160 12.18 5.46 -5.89
CA ASP A 160 10.98 5.44 -6.76
C ASP A 160 11.14 4.47 -7.95
N SER A 161 12.38 4.27 -8.39
CA SER A 161 12.75 3.42 -9.52
C SER A 161 12.95 1.94 -9.17
N ILE A 162 12.65 1.52 -7.94
CA ILE A 162 12.73 0.11 -7.55
C ILE A 162 11.90 -0.76 -8.50
N ASN A 163 12.42 -1.95 -8.83
CA ASN A 163 11.66 -2.91 -9.62
C ASN A 163 10.38 -3.29 -8.86
N LEU A 164 9.22 -3.24 -9.53
CA LEU A 164 7.93 -3.47 -8.87
C LEU A 164 7.80 -4.88 -8.28
N ALA A 165 8.41 -5.91 -8.88
CA ALA A 165 8.40 -7.26 -8.33
C ALA A 165 9.24 -7.34 -7.05
N THR A 166 10.42 -6.71 -7.03
CA THR A 166 11.24 -6.56 -5.82
C THR A 166 10.45 -5.84 -4.73
N TRP A 167 9.85 -4.69 -5.04
CA TRP A 167 9.06 -3.92 -4.09
C TRP A 167 7.91 -4.74 -3.50
N ARG A 168 7.18 -5.49 -4.32
CA ARG A 168 6.09 -6.37 -3.85
C ARG A 168 6.62 -7.54 -3.03
N GLY A 169 7.78 -8.10 -3.38
CA GLY A 169 8.44 -9.14 -2.58
C GLY A 169 8.81 -8.63 -1.18
N LEU A 170 9.26 -7.38 -1.05
CA LEU A 170 9.53 -6.76 0.26
C LEU A 170 8.28 -6.61 1.13
N SER A 171 7.07 -6.78 0.58
CA SER A 171 5.82 -6.71 1.35
C SER A 171 5.40 -8.02 1.98
N SER A 172 5.99 -9.15 1.57
CA SER A 172 5.60 -10.47 2.06
C SER A 172 6.43 -10.88 3.29
N ARG A 173 5.76 -11.55 4.23
CA ARG A 173 6.40 -12.23 5.35
C ARG A 173 6.79 -13.67 5.00
N ASN A 174 6.08 -14.30 4.07
CA ASN A 174 6.19 -15.73 3.75
C ASN A 174 5.77 -16.10 2.32
N GLY A 175 6.02 -15.21 1.35
CA GLY A 175 5.75 -15.46 -0.06
C GLY A 175 6.80 -16.36 -0.74
N GLY A 176 7.99 -16.49 -0.15
CA GLY A 176 9.09 -17.32 -0.64
C GLY A 176 9.94 -16.66 -1.72
N GLU A 177 9.74 -15.37 -1.98
CA GLU A 177 10.59 -14.58 -2.86
C GLU A 177 11.98 -14.39 -2.23
N VAL A 178 13.02 -14.80 -2.96
CA VAL A 178 14.39 -14.46 -2.58
C VAL A 178 14.70 -13.08 -3.13
N VAL A 179 14.59 -12.06 -2.27
CA VAL A 179 14.99 -10.69 -2.59
C VAL A 179 16.42 -10.46 -2.10
N SER A 180 17.35 -10.21 -3.03
CA SER A 180 18.74 -9.86 -2.67
C SER A 180 18.79 -8.49 -2.01
N ALA A 181 19.65 -8.31 -1.00
CA ALA A 181 19.86 -7.03 -0.34
C ALA A 181 20.36 -5.93 -1.30
N ASP A 182 21.06 -6.30 -2.38
CA ASP A 182 21.53 -5.35 -3.40
C ASP A 182 20.43 -4.86 -4.36
N ALA A 183 19.20 -5.38 -4.21
CA ALA A 183 18.09 -5.09 -5.13
C ALA A 183 17.21 -3.90 -4.70
N PHE A 184 17.40 -3.38 -3.50
CA PHE A 184 16.62 -2.29 -2.93
C PHE A 184 17.49 -1.29 -2.18
#